data_AF-A0A257P7J9-F1
#
_entry.id   AF-A0A257P7J9-F1
#
_cell.length_a   1.000
_cell.length_b   1.000
_cell.length_c   1.000
_cell.angle_alpha   90.00
_cell.angle_beta   90.00
_cell.angle_gamma   90.00
#
_symmetry.space_group_name_H-M   'P 1'
#
loop_
_entity.id
_entity.type
_entity.pdbx_description
1 polymer ?
#
loop_
_entity_poly.entity_id
_entity_poly.type
_entity_poly.pdbx_seq_one_letter_code
_entity_poly.pdbx_strand_id
1 'polypeptide(L)'
;MIDEAISSENWQARAEMAEAALSRVQAEAEVRLIQAELKAEAVRAGMIDLDGLKLLNVDDIRLSETGELVEAEKLFSKLKRTKPWLFSQSSSSSVAANPPLPEAPRALHANDLSHEEWISARAALVRRR
;
A
#
# COMPACT_ATOMS: atom_id res chain seq x y z
N MET A 1 6.07 63.27 -9.80
CA MET A 1 5.41 62.81 -8.56
C MET A 1 4.18 61.93 -8.79
N ILE A 2 3.49 62.02 -9.94
CA ILE A 2 2.31 61.16 -10.25
C ILE A 2 2.73 59.79 -10.84
N ASP A 3 3.77 59.74 -11.69
CA ASP A 3 4.26 58.47 -12.29
C ASP A 3 4.79 57.46 -11.25
N GLU A 4 5.35 57.94 -10.16
CA GLU A 4 5.95 57.08 -9.13
C GLU A 4 4.88 56.41 -8.26
N ALA A 5 3.78 57.12 -8.00
CA ALA A 5 2.62 56.58 -7.27
C ALA A 5 1.87 55.52 -8.09
N ILE A 6 1.66 55.76 -9.40
CA ILE A 6 1.03 54.79 -10.32
C ILE A 6 1.91 53.54 -10.47
N SER A 7 3.24 53.71 -10.49
CA SER A 7 4.19 52.58 -10.51
C SER A 7 4.10 51.77 -9.21
N SER A 8 4.11 52.42 -8.04
CA SER A 8 4.04 51.72 -6.75
C SER A 8 2.72 50.97 -6.52
N GLU A 9 1.58 51.56 -6.89
CA GLU A 9 0.27 50.90 -6.80
C GLU A 9 0.19 49.66 -7.70
N ASN A 10 0.79 49.72 -8.89
CA ASN A 10 0.87 48.59 -9.81
C ASN A 10 1.76 47.45 -9.28
N TRP A 11 2.84 47.78 -8.56
CA TRP A 11 3.67 46.76 -7.91
C TRP A 11 2.99 46.10 -6.71
N GLN A 12 2.27 46.87 -5.90
CA GLN A 12 1.50 46.35 -4.76
C GLN A 12 0.38 45.42 -5.22
N ALA A 13 -0.44 45.85 -6.19
CA ALA A 13 -1.50 45.02 -6.74
C ALA A 13 -0.96 43.71 -7.35
N ARG A 14 0.19 43.76 -8.04
CA ARG A 14 0.84 42.56 -8.59
C ARG A 14 1.40 41.65 -7.49
N ALA A 15 1.92 42.19 -6.40
CA ALA A 15 2.39 41.43 -5.26
C ALA A 15 1.22 40.71 -4.57
N GLU A 16 0.12 41.42 -4.30
CA GLU A 16 -1.08 40.84 -3.69
C GLU A 16 -1.69 39.73 -4.57
N MET A 17 -1.76 39.94 -5.89
CA MET A 17 -2.21 38.90 -6.82
C MET A 17 -1.28 37.68 -6.82
N ALA A 18 0.03 37.88 -6.73
CA ALA A 18 1.00 36.79 -6.67
C ALA A 18 0.89 36.01 -5.35
N GLU A 19 0.73 36.69 -4.22
CA GLU A 19 0.52 36.08 -2.91
C GLU A 19 -0.78 35.28 -2.85
N ALA A 20 -1.88 35.83 -3.37
CA ALA A 20 -3.15 35.11 -3.47
C ALA A 20 -3.05 33.87 -4.37
N ALA A 21 -2.34 33.98 -5.50
CA ALA A 21 -2.09 32.84 -6.38
C ALA A 21 -1.22 31.77 -5.69
N LEU A 22 -0.18 32.17 -4.97
CA LEU A 22 0.69 31.27 -4.20
C LEU A 22 -0.09 30.55 -3.10
N SER A 23 -0.88 31.27 -2.32
CA SER A 23 -1.70 30.69 -1.24
C SER A 23 -2.68 29.65 -1.78
N ARG A 24 -3.35 29.94 -2.91
CA ARG A 24 -4.24 28.98 -3.57
C ARG A 24 -3.50 27.73 -4.03
N VAL A 25 -2.35 27.89 -4.69
CA VAL A 25 -1.55 26.77 -5.18
C VAL A 25 -1.01 25.92 -4.03
N GLN A 26 -0.58 26.56 -2.94
CA GLN A 26 -0.13 25.87 -1.73
C GLN A 26 -1.25 25.03 -1.11
N ALA A 27 -2.45 25.61 -0.95
CA ALA A 27 -3.59 24.87 -0.42
C ALA A 27 -3.99 23.68 -1.30
N GLU A 28 -3.99 23.85 -2.63
CA GLU A 28 -4.24 22.73 -3.55
C GLU A 28 -3.16 21.64 -3.46
N ALA A 29 -1.90 22.03 -3.35
CA ALA A 29 -0.78 21.11 -3.23
C ALA A 29 -0.86 20.32 -1.91
N GLU A 30 -1.19 20.99 -0.80
CA GLU A 30 -1.34 20.38 0.51
C GLU A 30 -2.45 19.32 0.52
N VAL A 31 -3.63 19.63 -0.05
CA VAL A 31 -4.72 18.65 -0.17
C VAL A 31 -4.28 17.43 -0.99
N ARG A 32 -3.59 17.65 -2.12
CA ARG A 32 -3.10 16.54 -2.96
C ARG A 32 -2.04 15.71 -2.23
N LEU A 33 -1.17 16.35 -1.46
CA LEU A 33 -0.13 15.68 -0.67
C LEU A 33 -0.76 14.81 0.42
N ILE A 34 -1.71 15.34 1.18
CA ILE A 34 -2.46 14.58 2.19
C ILE A 34 -3.11 13.34 1.57
N GLN A 35 -3.77 13.50 0.42
CA GLN A 35 -4.40 12.38 -0.27
C GLN A 35 -3.40 11.34 -0.78
N ALA A 36 -2.23 11.76 -1.25
CA ALA A 36 -1.18 10.87 -1.72
C ALA A 36 -0.61 10.04 -0.56
N GLU A 37 -0.28 10.70 0.56
CA GLU A 37 0.23 10.03 1.75
C GLU A 37 -0.81 9.07 2.34
N LEU A 38 -2.08 9.47 2.36
CA LEU A 38 -3.14 8.61 2.88
C LEU A 38 -3.30 7.33 2.06
N LYS A 39 -3.18 7.44 0.74
CA LYS A 39 -3.17 6.28 -0.16
C LYS A 39 -1.93 5.42 0.05
N ALA A 40 -0.75 6.03 0.21
CA ALA A 40 0.48 5.30 0.43
C ALA A 40 0.41 4.49 1.74
N GLU A 41 -0.08 5.09 2.81
CA GLU A 41 -0.28 4.41 4.09
C GLU A 41 -1.37 3.32 4.00
N ALA A 42 -2.46 3.58 3.28
CA ALA A 42 -3.51 2.57 3.08
C ALA A 42 -2.98 1.31 2.38
N VAL A 43 -2.17 1.50 1.32
CA VAL A 43 -1.51 0.40 0.62
C VAL A 43 -0.53 -0.32 1.55
N ARG A 44 0.30 0.42 2.30
CA ARG A 44 1.23 -0.15 3.29
C ARG A 44 0.50 -0.96 4.36
N ALA A 45 -0.68 -0.50 4.77
CA ALA A 45 -1.53 -1.16 5.74
C ALA A 45 -2.25 -2.39 5.17
N GLY A 46 -2.17 -2.67 3.87
CA GLY A 46 -2.81 -3.81 3.22
C GLY A 46 -4.29 -3.59 2.91
N MET A 47 -4.71 -2.34 2.71
CA MET A 47 -6.08 -2.01 2.30
C MET A 47 -6.33 -2.51 0.87
N ILE A 48 -7.37 -3.32 0.68
CA ILE A 48 -7.77 -3.83 -0.65
C ILE A 48 -8.59 -2.78 -1.37
N ASP A 49 -9.56 -2.20 -0.67
CA ASP A 49 -10.51 -1.25 -1.23
C ASP A 49 -10.14 0.17 -0.83
N LEU A 50 -9.36 0.85 -1.69
CA LEU A 50 -8.93 2.23 -1.46
C LEU A 50 -10.08 3.23 -1.51
N ASP A 51 -11.23 2.89 -2.10
CA ASP A 51 -12.41 3.77 -2.10
C ASP A 51 -12.97 3.93 -0.68
N GLY A 52 -12.68 3.00 0.23
CA GLY A 52 -13.00 3.13 1.65
C GLY A 52 -12.37 4.36 2.33
N LEU A 53 -11.33 4.96 1.75
CA LEU A 53 -10.73 6.20 2.26
C LEU A 53 -11.69 7.39 2.17
N LYS A 54 -12.65 7.37 1.24
CA LYS A 54 -13.71 8.40 1.14
C LYS A 54 -14.63 8.44 2.36
N LEU A 55 -14.62 7.38 3.17
CA LEU A 55 -15.40 7.28 4.41
C LEU A 55 -14.68 7.88 5.62
N LEU A 56 -13.41 8.28 5.46
CA LEU A 56 -12.64 8.95 6.49
C LEU A 56 -12.93 10.45 6.45
N ASN A 57 -13.04 11.05 7.63
CA ASN A 57 -13.06 12.51 7.73
C ASN A 57 -11.62 13.02 7.49
N VAL A 58 -11.40 13.66 6.35
CA VAL A 58 -10.06 14.14 5.95
C VAL A 58 -9.68 15.42 6.69
N ASP A 59 -10.65 16.12 7.28
CA ASP A 59 -10.45 17.42 7.95
C ASP A 59 -9.59 17.33 9.22
N ASP A 60 -9.57 16.17 9.87
CA ASP A 60 -8.75 15.92 11.07
C ASP A 60 -7.36 15.37 10.72
N ILE A 61 -7.09 15.10 9.44
CA ILE A 61 -5.85 14.48 8.98
C ILE A 61 -4.82 15.57 8.70
N ARG A 62 -3.68 15.49 9.40
CA ARG A 62 -2.58 16.45 9.28
C ARG A 62 -1.29 15.78 8.87
N LEU A 63 -0.47 16.52 8.13
CA LEU A 63 0.91 16.15 7.86
C LEU A 63 1.84 16.71 8.93
N SER A 64 2.91 15.98 9.21
CA SER A 64 4.04 16.45 10.00
C SER A 64 4.91 17.42 9.18
N GLU A 65 5.90 18.03 9.83
CA GLU A 65 6.92 18.85 9.15
C GLU A 65 7.73 18.06 8.10
N THR A 66 7.80 16.73 8.23
CA THR A 66 8.47 15.84 7.28
C THR A 66 7.57 15.44 6.11
N GLY A 67 6.29 15.84 6.13
CA GLY A 67 5.31 15.46 5.12
C GLY A 67 4.67 14.10 5.35
N GLU A 68 4.80 13.51 6.55
CA GLU A 68 4.20 12.22 6.90
C GLU A 68 2.85 12.41 7.61
N LEU A 69 1.97 11.42 7.53
CA LEU A 69 0.68 11.46 8.23
C LEU A 69 0.85 11.32 9.74
N VAL A 70 0.36 12.32 10.48
CA VAL A 70 0.34 12.28 11.94
C VAL A 70 -0.64 11.18 12.40
N GLU A 71 -0.16 10.28 13.26
CA GLU A 71 -0.93 9.16 13.83
C GLU A 71 -1.55 8.17 12.81
N ALA A 72 -0.95 8.05 11.63
CA ALA A 72 -1.44 7.17 10.56
C ALA A 72 -1.66 5.72 11.07
N GLU A 73 -0.68 5.16 11.80
CA GLU A 73 -0.78 3.80 12.36
C GLU A 73 -2.00 3.60 13.26
N LYS A 74 -2.32 4.59 14.12
CA LYS A 74 -3.48 4.53 15.02
C LYS A 74 -4.77 4.57 14.23
N LEU A 75 -4.84 5.44 13.22
CA LEU A 75 -5.99 5.57 12.33
C LEU A 75 -6.27 4.26 11.59
N PHE A 76 -5.26 3.68 10.93
CA PHE A 76 -5.43 2.43 10.18
C PHE A 76 -5.66 1.22 11.10
N SER A 77 -5.09 1.18 12.31
CA SER A 77 -5.39 0.14 13.31
C SER A 77 -6.84 0.19 13.79
N LYS A 78 -7.38 1.40 14.00
CA LYS A 78 -8.81 1.58 14.33
C LYS A 78 -9.70 1.19 13.14
N LEU A 79 -9.29 1.52 11.91
CA LEU A 79 -10.03 1.15 10.70
C LEU A 79 -10.06 -0.37 10.51
N LYS A 80 -8.93 -1.06 10.72
CA LYS A 80 -8.85 -2.53 10.69
C LYS A 80 -9.78 -3.19 11.70
N ARG A 81 -9.96 -2.60 12.88
CA ARG A 81 -10.88 -3.11 13.92
C ARG A 81 -12.36 -2.88 13.58
N THR A 82 -12.67 -1.70 13.07
CA THR A 82 -14.07 -1.28 12.81
C THR A 82 -14.61 -1.78 11.47
N LYS A 83 -13.75 -1.85 10.45
CA LYS A 83 -14.08 -2.28 9.09
C LYS A 83 -13.00 -3.24 8.56
N PRO A 84 -12.90 -4.47 9.12
CA PRO A 84 -11.87 -5.42 8.72
C PRO A 84 -11.91 -5.79 7.23
N TRP A 85 -13.12 -5.79 6.64
CA TRP A 85 -13.37 -6.12 5.23
C TRP A 85 -12.71 -5.18 4.22
N LEU A 86 -12.21 -4.01 4.65
CA LEU A 86 -11.43 -3.10 3.81
C LEU A 86 -9.99 -3.57 3.60
N PHE A 87 -9.51 -4.51 4.42
CA PHE A 87 -8.12 -4.95 4.43
C PHE A 87 -8.02 -6.41 4.03
N SER A 88 -6.92 -6.77 3.38
CA SER A 88 -6.60 -8.18 3.17
C SER A 88 -6.23 -8.81 4.50
N GLN A 89 -6.69 -10.04 4.72
CA GLN A 89 -6.02 -10.87 5.71
C GLN A 89 -4.59 -11.06 5.22
N SER A 90 -3.62 -10.84 6.11
CA SER A 90 -2.23 -11.15 5.85
C SER A 90 -2.10 -12.67 5.66
N SER A 91 -2.33 -13.16 4.45
CA SER A 91 -2.05 -14.54 4.08
C SER A 91 -0.54 -14.68 4.02
N SER A 92 0.05 -14.96 5.18
CA SER A 92 1.46 -15.25 5.29
C SER A 92 1.68 -16.67 4.76
N SER A 93 2.08 -16.79 3.50
CA SER A 93 2.46 -18.06 2.88
C SER A 93 3.68 -18.72 3.54
N SER A 94 4.33 -18.06 4.51
CA SER A 94 5.47 -18.58 5.26
C SER A 94 5.10 -19.32 6.55
N VAL A 95 3.82 -19.43 6.92
CA VAL A 95 3.36 -20.28 8.06
C VAL A 95 3.08 -21.72 7.63
N ALA A 96 3.77 -22.23 6.61
CA ALA A 96 4.07 -23.65 6.51
C ALA A 96 5.43 -23.90 7.18
N ALA A 97 5.55 -23.59 8.47
CA ALA A 97 6.78 -23.75 9.25
C ALA A 97 7.20 -25.22 9.44
N ASN A 98 6.41 -26.16 8.94
CA ASN A 98 6.79 -27.56 8.74
C ASN A 98 6.17 -28.04 7.43
N PRO A 99 6.86 -27.95 6.28
CA PRO A 99 6.53 -28.86 5.18
C PRO A 99 6.56 -30.29 5.75
N PRO A 100 5.62 -31.17 5.38
CA PRO A 100 5.71 -32.57 5.79
C PRO A 100 7.09 -33.09 5.40
N LEU A 101 7.76 -33.77 6.34
CA LEU A 101 9.05 -34.38 6.06
C LEU A 101 8.91 -35.22 4.78
N PRO A 102 9.84 -35.11 3.81
CA PRO A 102 9.83 -35.97 2.64
C PRO A 102 9.75 -37.42 3.12
N GLU A 103 8.66 -38.12 2.76
CA GLU A 103 8.49 -39.51 3.15
C GLU A 103 9.67 -40.29 2.55
N ALA A 104 10.40 -41.04 3.40
CA ALA A 104 11.52 -41.83 2.92
C ALA A 104 11.01 -42.77 1.82
N PRO A 105 11.75 -42.95 0.70
CA PRO A 105 11.32 -43.82 -0.39
C PRO A 105 11.13 -45.23 0.16
N ARG A 106 9.86 -45.62 0.37
CA ARG A 106 9.47 -46.96 0.80
C ARG A 106 9.46 -47.89 -0.40
N ALA A 107 9.97 -49.11 -0.23
CA ALA A 107 9.85 -50.14 -1.25
C ALA A 107 8.37 -50.57 -1.32
N LEU A 108 7.66 -50.10 -2.34
CA LEU A 108 6.31 -50.55 -2.66
C LEU A 108 6.36 -51.83 -3.49
N HIS A 109 5.43 -52.76 -3.28
CA HIS A 109 5.30 -53.91 -4.17
C HIS A 109 4.73 -53.47 -5.52
N ALA A 110 5.16 -54.12 -6.59
CA ALA A 110 4.71 -53.80 -7.95
C ALA A 110 3.18 -53.93 -8.13
N ASN A 111 2.51 -54.71 -7.29
CA ASN A 111 1.06 -54.88 -7.29
C ASN A 111 0.31 -53.71 -6.64
N ASP A 112 1.00 -52.87 -5.88
CA ASP A 112 0.40 -51.72 -5.17
C ASP A 112 0.51 -50.41 -5.98
N LEU A 113 1.16 -50.45 -7.15
CA LEU A 113 1.36 -49.30 -8.03
C LEU A 113 0.42 -49.40 -9.24
N SER A 114 -0.11 -48.27 -9.68
CA SER A 114 -0.71 -48.20 -11.01
C SER A 114 0.35 -48.41 -12.09
N HIS A 115 -0.08 -48.79 -13.30
CA HIS A 115 0.84 -49.08 -14.40
C HIS A 115 1.74 -47.88 -14.76
N GLU A 116 1.19 -46.66 -14.70
CA GLU A 116 1.91 -45.42 -15.01
C GLU A 116 2.97 -45.09 -13.95
N GLU A 117 2.62 -45.27 -12.68
CA GLU A 117 3.55 -45.09 -11.55
C GLU A 117 4.67 -46.14 -11.58
N TRP A 118 4.35 -47.38 -11.95
CA TRP A 118 5.34 -48.44 -12.11
C TRP A 118 6.34 -48.16 -13.23
N ILE A 119 5.87 -47.69 -14.40
CA ILE A 119 6.75 -47.30 -15.52
C ILE A 119 7.69 -46.18 -15.07
N SER A 120 7.15 -45.17 -14.38
CA SER A 120 7.91 -44.01 -13.89
C SER A 120 8.97 -44.41 -12.85
N ALA A 121 8.60 -45.27 -11.89
CA ALA A 121 9.51 -45.81 -10.89
C ALA A 121 10.61 -46.69 -11.51
N ARG A 122 10.25 -47.53 -12.49
CA ARG A 122 11.21 -48.37 -13.22
C ARG A 122 12.20 -47.53 -14.05
N ALA A 123 11.73 -46.48 -14.71
CA ALA A 123 12.59 -45.55 -15.44
C ALA A 123 13.58 -44.83 -14.50
N ALA A 124 13.13 -44.43 -13.31
CA ALA A 124 13.98 -43.79 -12.29
C ALA A 124 15.08 -44.73 -11.77
N LEU A 125 14.79 -46.03 -11.60
CA LEU A 125 15.78 -47.04 -11.19
C LEU A 125 16.86 -47.26 -12.26
N VAL A 126 16.47 -47.32 -13.54
CA VAL A 126 17.42 -47.50 -14.65
C VAL A 126 18.31 -46.27 -14.83
N ARG A 127 17.79 -45.05 -14.60
CA ARG A 127 18.53 -43.79 -14.72
C ARG A 127 19.57 -43.55 -13.61
N ARG A 128 19.44 -44.23 -12.47
CA ARG A 128 20.35 -44.12 -11.32
C ARG A 128 21.54 -45.09 -11.38
N ARG A 129 21.65 -45.91 -12.42
CA ARG A 129 22.76 -46.85 -12.65
C ARG A 129 23.76 -46.28 -13.65
#